data_AF-A0A968PKU4-F1
#
_entry.id   AF-A0A968PKU4-F1
#
_cell.length_a   1.000
_cell.length_b   1.000
_cell.length_c   1.000
_cell.angle_alpha   90.00
_cell.angle_beta   90.00
_cell.angle_gamma   90.00
#
_symmetry.space_group_name_H-M   'P 1'
#
loop_
_entity.id
_entity.type
_entity.pdbx_description
1 polymer ?
#
loop_
_entity_poly.entity_id
_entity_poly.type
_entity_poly.pdbx_seq_one_letter_code
_entity_poly.pdbx_strand_id
1 'polypeptide(L)'
;MTAEEAKATAEVTRGWGTWFGSPPPEVNSGVWLFWKWLNSINSSKLIVLLVGLSVLASVPIFKEYRAKQNFSYLWVLALAFVGSTFAISQAPLLRFGLGYFVLSPILLAAILIQSKFQLNLSKAANQLMPSLQFQKLQRQNLFVLLFLTTLIAVSLTSLEVRSRFLLPPPFADVEVLENQTNDVTYFSPRNSRGVCWDTELPCTGKPDEDIHLRNPNQGIEAGFSRRPNSL
;
A
#
# COMPACT_ATOMS: atom_id res chain seq x y z
N MET A 1 20.79 -15.39 -12.52
CA MET A 1 19.40 -15.66 -12.11
C MET A 1 18.69 -16.38 -13.24
N THR A 2 18.50 -17.69 -13.12
CA THR A 2 17.77 -18.49 -14.11
C THR A 2 16.26 -18.25 -13.98
N ALA A 3 15.49 -18.55 -15.03
CA ALA A 3 14.02 -18.46 -14.98
C ALA A 3 13.42 -19.34 -13.87
N GLU A 4 14.11 -20.44 -13.53
CA GLU A 4 13.75 -21.35 -12.44
C GLU A 4 13.96 -20.72 -11.06
N GLU A 5 15.10 -20.06 -10.84
CA GLU A 5 15.38 -19.32 -9.59
C GLU A 5 14.39 -18.15 -9.40
N ALA A 6 14.00 -17.48 -10.49
CA ALA A 6 13.00 -16.42 -10.45
C ALA A 6 11.63 -16.95 -10.04
N LYS A 7 11.24 -18.13 -10.56
CA LYS A 7 9.96 -18.78 -10.24
C LYS A 7 9.93 -19.29 -8.79
N ALA A 8 11.02 -19.91 -8.33
CA ALA A 8 11.15 -20.37 -6.95
C ALA A 8 11.06 -19.20 -5.96
N THR A 9 11.76 -18.09 -6.24
CA THR A 9 11.69 -16.88 -5.41
C THR A 9 10.27 -16.29 -5.41
N ALA A 10 9.60 -16.25 -6.56
CA ALA A 10 8.24 -15.75 -6.66
C ALA A 10 7.23 -16.63 -5.88
N GLU A 11 7.39 -17.95 -5.87
CA GLU A 11 6.55 -18.87 -5.08
C GLU A 11 6.71 -18.65 -3.58
N VAL A 12 7.94 -18.48 -3.09
CA VAL A 12 8.21 -18.14 -1.68
C VAL A 12 7.56 -16.82 -1.29
N THR A 13 7.53 -15.85 -2.21
CA THR A 13 6.99 -14.51 -1.93
C THR A 13 5.46 -14.44 -2.01
N ARG A 14 4.82 -15.26 -2.87
CA ARG A 14 3.35 -15.30 -3.06
C ARG A 14 2.62 -16.05 -1.94
N GLY A 15 3.30 -16.95 -1.24
CA GLY A 15 2.69 -17.78 -0.20
C GLY A 15 2.67 -17.14 1.17
N TRP A 16 1.84 -16.11 1.42
CA TRP A 16 1.71 -15.59 2.80
C TRP A 16 1.22 -16.65 3.80
N GLY A 17 0.59 -17.72 3.30
CA GLY A 17 0.21 -18.90 4.07
C GLY A 17 1.37 -19.63 4.76
N THR A 18 2.61 -19.50 4.26
CA THR A 18 3.78 -20.17 4.86
C THR A 18 4.50 -19.30 5.88
N TRP A 19 4.17 -18.01 5.99
CA TRP A 19 4.87 -17.06 6.85
C TRP A 19 4.78 -17.39 8.35
N PHE A 20 3.71 -18.08 8.76
CA PHE A 20 3.43 -18.37 10.16
C PHE A 20 3.77 -19.82 10.58
N GLY A 21 4.25 -20.64 9.64
CA GLY A 21 4.49 -22.07 9.85
C GLY A 21 3.23 -22.93 9.72
N SER A 22 3.33 -24.19 10.14
CA SER A 22 2.23 -25.16 10.04
C SER A 22 1.18 -24.96 11.14
N PRO A 23 -0.13 -25.04 10.81
CA PRO A 23 -1.19 -24.96 11.81
C PRO A 23 -1.20 -26.20 12.74
N PRO A 24 -1.72 -26.08 13.97
CA PRO A 24 -1.96 -27.22 14.84
C PRO A 24 -2.90 -28.24 14.16
N PRO A 25 -2.74 -29.55 14.41
CA PRO A 25 -3.50 -30.60 13.71
C PRO A 25 -5.02 -30.54 13.95
N GLU A 26 -5.45 -29.88 15.03
CA GLU A 26 -6.85 -29.82 15.46
C GLU A 26 -7.60 -28.58 14.93
N VAL A 27 -6.92 -27.62 14.29
CA VAL A 27 -7.52 -26.33 13.91
C VAL A 27 -7.58 -26.19 12.38
N ASN A 28 -8.69 -25.64 11.88
CA ASN A 28 -8.81 -25.31 10.46
C ASN A 28 -7.68 -24.37 10.04
N SER A 29 -6.92 -24.77 9.03
CA SER A 29 -5.72 -24.06 8.56
C SER A 29 -6.01 -22.61 8.15
N GLY A 30 -7.12 -22.37 7.45
CA GLY A 30 -7.50 -21.02 6.99
C GLY A 30 -7.88 -20.09 8.13
N VAL A 31 -8.67 -20.58 9.10
CA VAL A 31 -9.07 -19.80 10.28
C VAL A 31 -7.87 -19.48 11.16
N TRP A 32 -7.00 -20.46 11.39
CA TRP A 32 -5.76 -20.26 12.15
C TRP A 32 -4.85 -19.22 11.49
N LEU A 33 -4.67 -19.33 10.17
CA LEU A 33 -3.83 -18.44 9.39
C LEU A 33 -4.37 -17.00 9.42
N PHE A 34 -5.68 -16.84 9.20
CA PHE A 34 -6.35 -15.54 9.28
C PHE A 34 -6.19 -14.92 10.67
N TRP A 35 -6.38 -15.69 11.74
CA TRP A 35 -6.22 -15.20 13.11
C TRP A 35 -4.78 -14.82 13.44
N LYS A 36 -3.80 -15.62 12.99
CA LYS A 36 -2.38 -15.29 13.13
C LYS A 36 -2.04 -14.00 12.39
N TRP A 37 -2.47 -13.88 11.14
CA TRP A 37 -2.27 -12.66 10.35
C TRP A 37 -2.91 -11.43 11.00
N LEU A 38 -4.15 -11.53 11.46
CA LEU A 38 -4.87 -10.43 12.11
C LEU A 38 -4.15 -9.93 13.37
N ASN A 39 -3.54 -10.84 14.12
CA ASN A 39 -2.80 -10.52 15.35
C ASN A 39 -1.32 -10.19 15.12
N SER A 40 -0.78 -10.39 13.92
CA SER A 40 0.66 -10.25 13.65
C SER A 40 1.14 -8.78 13.61
N ILE A 41 0.37 -7.88 12.99
CA ILE A 41 0.76 -6.49 12.75
C ILE A 41 -0.47 -5.58 12.90
N ASN A 42 -0.30 -4.38 13.48
CA ASN A 42 -1.39 -3.40 13.62
C ASN A 42 -2.04 -3.02 12.27
N SER A 43 -1.27 -3.08 11.17
CA SER A 43 -1.78 -2.84 9.81
C SER A 43 -2.86 -3.84 9.40
N SER A 44 -2.80 -5.10 9.83
CA SER A 44 -3.81 -6.11 9.52
C SER A 44 -5.17 -5.75 10.12
N LYS A 45 -5.18 -5.20 11.34
CA LYS A 45 -6.40 -4.71 12.01
C LYS A 45 -7.02 -3.54 11.26
N LEU A 46 -6.19 -2.62 10.76
CA LEU A 46 -6.65 -1.50 9.93
C LEU A 46 -7.28 -1.99 8.62
N ILE A 47 -6.70 -3.01 7.97
CA ILE A 47 -7.27 -3.62 6.76
C ILE A 47 -8.67 -4.19 7.05
N VAL A 48 -8.83 -4.98 8.11
CA VAL A 48 -10.14 -5.53 8.49
C VAL A 48 -11.15 -4.42 8.78
N LEU A 49 -10.75 -3.36 9.47
CA LEU A 49 -11.59 -2.20 9.72
C LEU A 49 -12.03 -1.52 8.41
N LEU A 50 -11.10 -1.26 7.49
CA LEU A 50 -11.40 -0.61 6.21
C LEU A 50 -12.29 -1.48 5.31
N VAL A 51 -12.04 -2.79 5.25
CA VAL A 51 -12.90 -3.74 4.54
C VAL A 51 -14.30 -3.76 5.15
N GLY A 52 -14.41 -3.79 6.48
CA GLY A 52 -15.69 -3.69 7.20
C GLY A 52 -16.44 -2.40 6.87
N LEU A 53 -15.76 -1.25 6.91
CA LEU A 53 -16.32 0.04 6.51
C LEU A 53 -16.76 0.05 5.04
N SER A 54 -15.99 -0.57 4.15
CA SER A 54 -16.33 -0.71 2.74
C SER A 54 -17.59 -1.53 2.51
N VAL A 55 -17.76 -2.64 3.25
CA VAL A 55 -18.97 -3.46 3.20
C VAL A 55 -20.16 -2.67 3.73
N LEU A 56 -20.03 -1.98 4.87
CA LEU A 56 -21.10 -1.14 5.43
C LEU A 56 -21.48 0.02 4.49
N ALA A 57 -20.49 0.66 3.85
CA ALA A 57 -20.71 1.75 2.90
C ALA A 57 -21.41 1.29 1.63
N SER A 58 -21.26 0.03 1.22
CA SER A 58 -21.92 -0.51 0.01
C SER A 58 -23.45 -0.50 0.10
N VAL A 59 -24.03 -0.64 1.31
CA VAL A 59 -25.48 -0.68 1.53
C VAL A 59 -26.17 0.64 1.11
N PRO A 60 -25.79 1.82 1.63
CA PRO A 60 -26.39 3.09 1.17
C PRO A 60 -26.06 3.41 -0.28
N ILE A 61 -24.87 3.05 -0.78
CA ILE A 61 -24.52 3.23 -2.20
C ILE A 61 -25.47 2.43 -3.09
N PHE A 62 -25.79 1.19 -2.72
CA PHE A 62 -26.71 0.35 -3.48
C PHE A 62 -28.15 0.89 -3.45
N LYS A 63 -28.58 1.50 -2.34
CA LYS A 63 -29.86 2.22 -2.27
C LYS A 63 -29.91 3.41 -3.24
N GLU A 64 -28.84 4.21 -3.27
CA GLU A 64 -28.69 5.34 -4.20
C GLU A 64 -28.62 4.89 -5.66
N TYR A 65 -27.95 3.77 -5.93
CA TYR A 65 -27.96 3.11 -7.23
C TYR A 65 -29.39 2.76 -7.66
N ARG A 66 -30.17 2.08 -6.81
CA ARG A 66 -31.56 1.72 -7.14
C ARG A 66 -32.43 2.95 -7.43
N ALA A 67 -32.21 4.05 -6.72
CA ALA A 67 -32.96 5.29 -6.90
C ALA A 67 -32.60 6.04 -8.20
N LYS A 68 -31.31 6.09 -8.55
CA LYS A 68 -30.81 6.90 -9.69
C LYS A 68 -30.48 6.09 -10.95
N GLN A 69 -30.47 4.76 -10.87
CA GLN A 69 -30.08 3.84 -11.95
C GLN A 69 -28.70 4.16 -12.56
N ASN A 70 -27.78 4.68 -11.75
CA ASN A 70 -26.44 5.07 -12.22
C ASN A 70 -25.47 3.88 -12.12
N PHE A 71 -25.23 3.20 -13.24
CA PHE A 71 -24.32 2.06 -13.33
C PHE A 71 -22.89 2.34 -12.86
N SER A 72 -22.44 3.59 -12.89
CA SER A 72 -21.10 3.96 -12.40
C SER A 72 -20.90 3.59 -10.93
N TYR A 73 -21.94 3.64 -10.10
CA TYR A 73 -21.83 3.24 -8.69
C TYR A 73 -21.57 1.75 -8.53
N LEU A 74 -22.25 0.91 -9.31
CA LEU A 74 -22.02 -0.54 -9.32
C LEU A 74 -20.62 -0.85 -9.82
N TRP A 75 -20.14 -0.16 -10.86
CA TRP A 75 -18.82 -0.39 -11.41
C TRP A 75 -17.72 -0.09 -10.40
N VAL A 76 -17.82 1.05 -9.71
CA VAL A 76 -16.87 1.43 -8.65
C VAL A 76 -16.93 0.44 -7.47
N LEU A 77 -18.12 0.01 -7.04
CA LEU A 77 -18.24 -1.03 -6.01
C LEU A 77 -17.61 -2.36 -6.45
N ALA A 78 -17.85 -2.79 -7.69
CA ALA A 78 -17.27 -4.01 -8.23
C ALA A 78 -15.73 -3.94 -8.24
N LEU A 79 -15.16 -2.81 -8.69
CA LEU A 79 -13.71 -2.57 -8.64
C LEU A 79 -13.18 -2.60 -7.20
N ALA A 80 -13.90 -1.99 -6.25
CA ALA A 80 -13.52 -2.01 -4.83
C ALA A 80 -13.45 -3.44 -4.30
N PHE A 81 -14.49 -4.25 -4.53
CA PHE A 81 -14.55 -5.62 -4.02
C PHE A 81 -13.55 -6.54 -4.73
N VAL A 82 -13.50 -6.53 -6.06
CA VAL A 82 -12.57 -7.37 -6.83
C VAL A 82 -11.12 -7.04 -6.47
N GLY A 83 -10.77 -5.75 -6.42
CA GLY A 83 -9.42 -5.32 -6.03
C GLY A 83 -9.08 -5.64 -4.58
N SER A 84 -10.04 -5.50 -3.65
CA SER A 84 -9.84 -5.88 -2.24
C SER A 84 -9.62 -7.38 -2.08
N THR A 85 -10.43 -8.20 -2.74
CA THR A 85 -10.27 -9.66 -2.74
C THR A 85 -8.92 -10.05 -3.33
N PHE A 86 -8.55 -9.49 -4.49
CA PHE A 86 -7.25 -9.74 -5.12
C PHE A 86 -6.09 -9.37 -4.20
N ALA A 87 -6.14 -8.19 -3.57
CA ALA A 87 -5.09 -7.72 -2.66
C ALA A 87 -4.95 -8.65 -1.44
N ILE A 88 -6.06 -9.06 -0.82
CA ILE A 88 -6.05 -9.98 0.34
C ILE A 88 -5.52 -11.35 -0.07
N SER A 89 -5.85 -11.84 -1.27
CA SER A 89 -5.39 -13.15 -1.76
C SER A 89 -3.89 -13.19 -2.03
N GLN A 90 -3.32 -12.13 -2.64
CA GLN A 90 -1.91 -12.14 -3.05
C GLN A 90 -0.97 -11.79 -1.91
N ALA A 91 -1.25 -10.71 -1.19
CA ALA A 91 -0.43 -10.27 -0.06
C ALA A 91 -1.25 -9.28 0.76
N PRO A 92 -1.72 -9.66 1.96
CA PRO A 92 -2.58 -8.82 2.79
C PRO A 92 -1.77 -7.71 3.51
N LEU A 93 -1.03 -6.93 2.72
CA LEU A 93 -0.27 -5.76 3.12
C LEU A 93 -1.03 -4.50 2.71
N LEU A 94 -1.10 -3.54 3.63
CA LEU A 94 -1.91 -2.34 3.45
C LEU A 94 -1.55 -1.58 2.17
N ARG A 95 -0.24 -1.48 1.87
CA ARG A 95 0.26 -0.75 0.69
C ARG A 95 -0.29 -1.22 -0.65
N PHE A 96 -0.67 -2.50 -0.76
CA PHE A 96 -1.16 -3.07 -2.02
C PHE A 96 -2.68 -2.98 -2.16
N GLY A 97 -3.41 -2.94 -1.04
CA GLY A 97 -4.86 -2.93 -1.03
C GLY A 97 -5.50 -1.57 -0.70
N LEU A 98 -4.73 -0.60 -0.17
CA LEU A 98 -5.28 0.64 0.40
C LEU A 98 -6.25 1.35 -0.55
N GLY A 99 -5.88 1.52 -1.82
CA GLY A 99 -6.72 2.19 -2.81
C GLY A 99 -8.07 1.51 -3.03
N TYR A 100 -8.12 0.17 -2.97
CA TYR A 100 -9.35 -0.60 -3.11
C TYR A 100 -10.18 -0.58 -1.83
N PHE A 101 -9.54 -0.67 -0.66
CA PHE A 101 -10.21 -0.68 0.64
C PHE A 101 -10.89 0.65 0.99
N VAL A 102 -10.40 1.77 0.46
CA VAL A 102 -10.98 3.11 0.70
C VAL A 102 -11.97 3.55 -0.37
N LEU A 103 -12.08 2.82 -1.49
CA LEU A 103 -12.88 3.24 -2.65
C LEU A 103 -14.37 3.41 -2.30
N SER A 104 -14.96 2.42 -1.61
CA SER A 104 -16.37 2.45 -1.19
C SER A 104 -16.69 3.56 -0.18
N PRO A 105 -15.96 3.74 0.94
CA PRO A 105 -16.26 4.82 1.88
C PRO A 105 -16.06 6.21 1.25
N ILE A 106 -15.06 6.39 0.36
CA ILE A 106 -14.88 7.63 -0.39
C ILE A 106 -16.05 7.89 -1.33
N LEU A 107 -16.50 6.86 -2.07
CA LEU A 107 -17.66 7.00 -2.94
C LEU A 107 -18.92 7.41 -2.15
N LEU A 108 -19.15 6.78 -1.00
CA LEU A 108 -20.27 7.15 -0.13
C LEU A 108 -20.15 8.61 0.34
N ALA A 109 -18.97 9.03 0.80
CA ALA A 109 -18.72 10.40 1.20
C ALA A 109 -19.01 11.38 0.04
N ALA A 110 -18.55 11.05 -1.17
CA ALA A 110 -18.81 11.86 -2.37
C ALA A 110 -20.31 11.98 -2.67
N ILE A 111 -21.08 10.90 -2.56
CA ILE A 111 -22.54 10.91 -2.76
C ILE A 111 -23.24 11.77 -1.70
N LEU A 112 -22.85 11.65 -0.43
CA LEU A 112 -23.43 12.43 0.68
C LEU A 112 -23.09 13.93 0.58
N ILE A 113 -21.86 14.26 0.21
CA ILE A 113 -21.44 15.64 -0.02
C ILE A 113 -22.19 16.20 -1.22
N GLN A 114 -22.28 15.45 -2.32
CA GLN A 114 -23.00 15.88 -3.51
C GLN A 114 -24.48 16.14 -3.23
N SER A 115 -25.17 15.25 -2.50
CA SER A 115 -26.60 15.41 -2.22
C SER A 115 -26.89 16.65 -1.36
N LYS A 116 -26.10 16.85 -0.30
CA LYS A 116 -26.25 18.03 0.59
C LYS A 116 -25.82 19.33 -0.10
N PHE A 117 -24.71 19.31 -0.82
CA PHE A 117 -24.17 20.49 -1.48
C PHE A 117 -25.05 20.96 -2.62
N GLN A 118 -25.59 20.06 -3.44
CA GLN A 118 -26.52 20.45 -4.51
C GLN A 118 -27.78 21.10 -3.96
N LEU A 119 -28.37 20.58 -2.88
CA LEU A 119 -29.59 21.13 -2.28
C LEU A 119 -29.39 22.52 -1.68
N ASN A 120 -28.28 22.75 -0.98
CA ASN A 120 -28.03 24.05 -0.33
C ASN A 120 -27.57 25.10 -1.36
N LEU A 121 -26.69 24.71 -2.30
CA LEU A 121 -26.18 25.63 -3.30
C LEU A 121 -27.28 26.03 -4.31
N SER A 122 -28.18 25.11 -4.70
CA SER A 122 -29.28 25.47 -5.61
C SER A 122 -30.27 26.45 -4.96
N LYS A 123 -30.55 26.30 -3.66
CA LYS A 123 -31.42 27.23 -2.92
C LYS A 123 -30.80 28.63 -2.80
N ALA A 124 -29.52 28.70 -2.44
CA ALA A 124 -28.80 29.97 -2.32
C ALA A 124 -28.57 30.64 -3.69
N ALA A 125 -28.19 29.86 -4.71
CA ALA A 125 -27.95 30.39 -6.06
C ALA A 125 -29.24 30.88 -6.73
N ASN A 126 -30.36 30.17 -6.57
CA ASN A 126 -31.64 30.61 -7.11
C ASN A 126 -32.17 31.90 -6.43
N GLN A 127 -31.71 32.22 -5.22
CA GLN A 127 -32.00 33.51 -4.57
C GLN A 127 -31.12 34.65 -5.10
N LEU A 128 -29.87 34.36 -5.47
CA LEU A 128 -28.89 35.40 -5.82
C LEU A 128 -28.79 35.69 -7.32
N MET A 129 -28.95 34.69 -8.20
CA MET A 129 -28.78 34.87 -9.65
C MET A 129 -29.69 33.91 -10.45
N PRO A 130 -30.85 34.38 -10.97
CA PRO A 130 -31.77 33.55 -11.74
C PRO A 130 -31.35 33.28 -13.20
N SER A 131 -30.19 33.76 -13.67
CA SER A 131 -29.78 33.58 -15.07
C SER A 131 -29.10 32.22 -15.33
N LEU A 132 -29.86 31.34 -15.98
CA LEU A 132 -29.75 29.87 -16.06
C LEU A 132 -28.51 29.24 -16.76
N GLN A 133 -27.47 29.97 -17.14
CA GLN A 133 -26.35 29.40 -17.92
C GLN A 133 -25.00 29.24 -17.19
N PHE A 134 -24.75 29.96 -16.09
CA PHE A 134 -23.46 29.89 -15.39
C PHE A 134 -23.29 28.69 -14.43
N GLN A 135 -24.39 28.00 -14.11
CA GLN A 135 -24.43 27.01 -13.01
C GLN A 135 -23.69 25.70 -13.32
N LYS A 136 -23.59 25.32 -14.60
CA LYS A 136 -22.94 24.05 -15.02
C LYS A 136 -21.41 24.18 -15.07
N LEU A 137 -20.91 25.33 -15.54
CA LEU A 137 -19.47 25.60 -15.72
C LEU A 137 -18.79 25.91 -14.37
N GLN A 138 -19.48 26.61 -13.48
CA GLN A 138 -18.96 26.95 -12.15
C GLN A 138 -18.76 25.72 -11.26
N ARG A 139 -19.56 24.67 -11.46
CA ARG A 139 -19.50 23.46 -10.63
C ARG A 139 -18.28 22.59 -10.92
N GLN A 140 -17.86 22.48 -12.19
CA GLN A 140 -16.61 21.77 -12.53
C GLN A 140 -15.38 22.55 -12.06
N ASN A 141 -15.38 23.86 -12.25
CA ASN A 141 -14.26 24.72 -11.83
C ASN A 141 -14.08 24.76 -10.30
N LEU A 142 -15.15 24.71 -9.52
CA LEU A 142 -15.05 24.68 -8.05
C LEU A 142 -14.39 23.39 -7.54
N PHE A 143 -14.69 22.24 -8.14
CA PHE A 143 -14.06 20.96 -7.76
C PHE A 143 -12.58 20.93 -8.11
N VAL A 144 -12.22 21.42 -9.30
CA VAL A 144 -10.82 21.55 -9.71
C VAL A 144 -10.07 22.49 -8.77
N LEU A 145 -10.69 23.63 -8.40
CA LEU A 145 -10.09 24.59 -7.49
C LEU A 145 -9.90 24.02 -6.08
N LEU A 146 -10.90 23.34 -5.52
CA LEU A 146 -10.80 22.70 -4.19
C LEU A 146 -9.78 21.56 -4.18
N PHE A 147 -9.69 20.79 -5.25
CA PHE A 147 -8.66 19.76 -5.39
C PHE A 147 -7.27 20.38 -5.44
N LEU A 148 -7.06 21.43 -6.24
CA LEU A 148 -5.79 22.16 -6.29
C LEU A 148 -5.43 22.79 -4.94
N THR A 149 -6.38 23.43 -4.24
CA THR A 149 -6.10 24.07 -2.94
C THR A 149 -5.80 23.04 -1.86
N THR A 150 -6.46 21.88 -1.86
CA THR A 150 -6.12 20.77 -0.95
C THR A 150 -4.76 20.16 -1.27
N LEU A 151 -4.41 19.99 -2.55
CA LEU A 151 -3.09 19.50 -2.97
C LEU A 151 -1.97 20.46 -2.55
N ILE A 152 -2.20 21.77 -2.74
CA ILE A 152 -1.28 22.82 -2.29
C ILE A 152 -1.17 22.83 -0.76
N ALA A 153 -2.29 22.77 -0.03
CA ALA A 153 -2.28 22.74 1.43
C ALA A 153 -1.57 21.49 1.99
N VAL A 154 -1.78 20.31 1.40
CA VAL A 154 -1.06 19.09 1.77
C VAL A 154 0.42 19.21 1.47
N SER A 155 0.81 19.76 0.31
CA SER A 155 2.22 19.97 -0.03
C SER A 155 2.90 20.95 0.92
N LEU A 156 2.23 22.02 1.31
CA LEU A 156 2.75 23.04 2.23
C LEU A 156 2.81 22.53 3.67
N THR A 157 1.84 21.71 4.11
CA THR A 157 1.86 21.11 5.45
C THR A 157 2.78 19.90 5.56
N SER A 158 3.12 19.24 4.44
CA SER A 158 4.09 18.14 4.42
C SER A 158 5.53 18.57 4.79
N LEU A 159 5.80 19.88 4.89
CA LEU A 159 7.08 20.42 5.35
C LEU A 159 7.28 20.35 6.87
N GLU A 160 6.23 20.20 7.69
CA GLU A 160 6.34 20.29 9.16
C GLU A 160 5.50 19.28 9.97
N VAL A 161 4.78 18.36 9.33
CA VAL A 161 3.97 17.38 10.08
C VAL A 161 4.83 16.22 10.59
N ARG A 162 5.46 16.45 11.74
CA ARG A 162 6.11 15.46 12.62
C ARG A 162 5.10 14.50 13.29
N SER A 163 3.94 14.24 12.67
CA SER A 163 2.91 13.38 13.26
C SER A 163 3.17 11.91 12.90
N ARG A 164 3.66 11.15 13.88
CA ARG A 164 3.93 9.70 13.82
C ARG A 164 2.67 8.83 13.61
N PHE A 165 1.53 9.44 13.29
CA PHE A 165 0.27 8.73 13.10
C PHE A 165 0.12 8.20 11.67
N LEU A 166 0.79 8.83 10.70
CA LEU A 166 0.76 8.45 9.28
C LEU A 166 2.04 7.74 8.81
N LEU A 167 3.14 7.91 9.54
CA LEU A 167 4.41 7.26 9.24
C LEU A 167 4.41 5.85 9.84
N PRO A 168 4.90 4.83 9.12
CA PRO A 168 5.08 3.51 9.69
C PRO A 168 6.01 3.60 10.93
N PRO A 169 5.84 2.71 11.92
CA PRO A 169 6.80 2.61 13.02
C PRO A 169 8.21 2.41 12.45
N PRO A 170 9.26 2.88 13.15
CA PRO A 170 10.63 2.58 12.75
C PRO A 170 10.79 1.07 12.61
N PHE A 171 11.62 0.64 11.65
CA PHE A 171 11.92 -0.77 11.50
C PHE A 171 12.55 -1.31 12.80
N ALA A 172 12.38 -2.61 13.03
CA ALA A 172 13.02 -3.22 14.20
C ALA A 172 14.53 -3.22 13.98
N ASP A 173 15.28 -2.70 14.95
CA ASP A 173 16.74 -2.75 14.93
C ASP A 173 17.19 -4.21 14.82
N VAL A 174 17.92 -4.52 13.75
CA VAL A 174 18.50 -5.84 13.53
C VAL A 174 19.97 -5.76 13.89
N GLU A 175 20.39 -6.60 14.84
CA GLU A 175 21.82 -6.74 15.15
C GLU A 175 22.54 -7.32 13.93
N VAL A 176 23.40 -6.51 13.32
CA VAL A 176 24.22 -6.88 12.17
C VAL A 176 25.66 -7.09 12.54
N LEU A 177 26.30 -7.98 11.80
CA LEU A 177 27.73 -8.21 11.81
C LEU A 177 28.30 -7.57 10.54
N GLU A 178 29.23 -6.64 10.74
CA GLU A 178 30.08 -6.13 9.67
C GLU A 178 31.09 -7.21 9.32
N ASN A 179 31.11 -7.59 8.05
CA ASN A 179 32.02 -8.58 7.49
C ASN A 179 32.72 -7.98 6.27
N GLN A 180 33.82 -8.60 5.85
CA GLN A 180 34.56 -8.18 4.68
C GLN A 180 34.89 -9.39 3.82
N THR A 181 34.63 -9.27 2.52
CA THR A 181 35.08 -10.24 1.51
C THR A 181 35.89 -9.46 0.48
N ASN A 182 37.17 -9.79 0.34
CA ASN A 182 38.11 -9.06 -0.51
C ASN A 182 38.14 -7.56 -0.16
N ASP A 183 37.80 -6.71 -1.13
CA ASP A 183 37.73 -5.25 -1.10
C ASP A 183 36.31 -4.72 -0.84
N VAL A 184 35.35 -5.58 -0.47
CA VAL A 184 33.96 -5.22 -0.18
C VAL A 184 33.63 -5.46 1.30
N THR A 185 33.36 -4.37 2.03
CA THR A 185 32.70 -4.43 3.34
C THR A 185 31.20 -4.60 3.15
N TYR A 186 30.59 -5.53 3.89
CA TYR A 186 29.16 -5.82 3.82
C TYR A 186 28.61 -6.17 5.19
N PHE A 187 27.30 -5.98 5.35
CA PHE A 187 26.60 -6.29 6.59
C PHE A 187 25.82 -7.60 6.43
N SER A 188 25.76 -8.39 7.51
CA SER A 188 24.97 -9.62 7.55
C SER A 188 24.17 -9.69 8.86
N PRO A 189 22.90 -10.12 8.82
CA PRO A 189 22.10 -10.24 10.04
C PRO A 189 22.63 -11.39 10.89
N ARG A 190 22.78 -11.17 12.20
CA ARG A 190 23.16 -12.25 13.13
C ARG A 190 22.10 -13.36 13.18
N ASN A 191 20.84 -13.01 12.91
CA ASN A 191 19.74 -13.97 12.89
C ASN A 191 19.69 -14.72 11.54
N SER A 192 19.34 -16.01 11.59
CA SER A 192 19.19 -16.88 10.41
C SER A 192 18.01 -16.52 9.49
N ARG A 193 17.30 -15.42 9.78
CA ARG A 193 16.14 -14.97 9.00
C ARG A 193 16.54 -14.11 7.79
N GLY A 194 17.80 -13.70 7.68
CA GLY A 194 18.34 -13.08 6.47
C GLY A 194 17.76 -11.72 6.10
N VAL A 195 17.18 -11.00 7.07
CA VAL A 195 16.52 -9.70 6.84
C VAL A 195 17.47 -8.53 7.09
N CYS A 196 17.63 -7.68 6.07
CA CYS A 196 18.64 -6.61 5.94
C CYS A 196 18.01 -5.22 5.74
N TRP A 197 16.78 -5.00 6.24
CA TRP A 197 15.93 -3.90 5.75
C TRP A 197 16.29 -2.50 6.27
N ASP A 198 17.15 -2.40 7.30
CA ASP A 198 17.48 -1.13 7.97
C ASP A 198 18.99 -0.99 8.26
N THR A 199 19.81 -1.60 7.40
CA THR A 199 21.26 -1.67 7.60
C THR A 199 21.98 -1.03 6.42
N GLU A 200 23.18 -0.51 6.66
CA GLU A 200 24.00 0.05 5.59
C GLU A 200 24.18 -0.97 4.45
N LEU A 201 24.14 -0.46 3.22
CA LEU A 201 24.33 -1.27 2.02
C LEU A 201 25.83 -1.38 1.73
N PRO A 202 26.31 -2.55 1.25
CA PRO A 202 25.55 -3.74 0.87
C PRO A 202 25.26 -4.65 2.07
N CYS A 203 24.04 -5.19 2.16
CA CYS A 203 23.68 -6.20 3.15
C CYS A 203 23.28 -7.51 2.46
N THR A 204 23.92 -8.61 2.87
CA THR A 204 23.70 -9.93 2.30
C THR A 204 23.94 -11.02 3.36
N GLY A 205 23.16 -12.10 3.31
CA GLY A 205 23.34 -13.24 4.20
C GLY A 205 24.66 -13.99 3.94
N LYS A 206 25.04 -14.12 2.67
CA LYS A 206 26.32 -14.74 2.25
C LYS A 206 26.71 -14.18 0.88
N PRO A 207 27.78 -13.37 0.77
CA PRO A 207 28.28 -12.93 -0.53
C PRO A 207 28.94 -14.08 -1.28
N ASP A 208 28.98 -13.99 -2.61
CA ASP A 208 29.87 -14.84 -3.42
C ASP A 208 31.32 -14.43 -3.14
N GLU A 209 32.21 -15.41 -2.97
CA GLU A 209 33.63 -15.19 -2.65
C GLU A 209 34.40 -14.47 -3.77
N ASP A 210 33.89 -14.53 -5.01
CA ASP A 210 34.52 -13.97 -6.21
C ASP A 210 34.14 -12.51 -6.52
N ILE A 211 33.40 -11.86 -5.61
CA ILE A 211 32.97 -10.47 -5.80
C ILE A 211 34.07 -9.50 -5.37
N HIS A 212 34.35 -8.52 -6.24
CA HIS A 212 35.27 -7.40 -6.03
C HIS A 212 34.64 -6.08 -6.46
N LEU A 213 35.13 -4.96 -5.93
CA LEU A 213 34.83 -3.64 -6.50
C LEU A 213 35.53 -3.49 -7.83
N ARG A 214 34.87 -2.86 -8.81
CA ARG A 214 35.53 -2.51 -10.08
C ARG A 214 36.67 -1.51 -9.88
N ASN A 215 36.52 -0.63 -8.89
CA ASN A 215 37.52 0.35 -8.51
C ASN A 215 37.48 0.56 -6.98
N PRO A 216 38.41 -0.02 -6.21
CA PRO A 216 38.43 0.09 -4.74
C PRO A 216 38.46 1.53 -4.23
N ASN A 217 39.08 2.45 -4.97
CA ASN A 217 39.20 3.86 -4.57
C ASN A 217 37.87 4.64 -4.69
N GLN A 218 36.92 4.13 -5.47
CA GLN A 218 35.59 4.72 -5.66
C GLN A 218 34.50 3.97 -4.85
N GLY A 219 34.89 2.97 -4.07
CA GLY A 219 33.96 2.20 -3.24
C GLY A 219 32.86 1.50 -4.04
N ILE A 220 31.69 1.35 -3.42
CA ILE A 220 30.52 0.65 -3.99
C ILE A 220 29.94 1.33 -5.23
N GLU A 221 30.17 2.63 -5.42
CA GLU A 221 29.66 3.40 -6.56
C GLU A 221 30.28 2.95 -7.89
N ALA A 222 31.51 2.43 -7.86
CA ALA A 222 32.14 1.84 -9.04
C ALA A 222 31.47 0.54 -9.49
N GLY A 223 30.60 -0.03 -8.66
CA GLY A 223 29.94 -1.31 -8.90
C GLY A 223 30.86 -2.50 -8.69
N PHE A 224 30.30 -3.68 -8.95
CA PHE A 224 30.94 -4.96 -8.66
C PHE A 224 31.45 -5.65 -9.95
N SER A 225 32.51 -6.44 -9.81
CA SER A 225 33.01 -7.36 -10.83
C SER A 225 33.23 -8.75 -10.23
N ARG A 226 33.14 -9.76 -11.10
CA ARG A 226 33.54 -11.13 -10.77
C ARG A 226 34.83 -11.44 -11.51
N ARG A 227 35.78 -12.10 -10.87
CA ARG A 227 36.90 -12.68 -11.63
C ARG A 227 36.32 -13.71 -12.61
N PRO A 228 36.77 -13.73 -13.87
CA PRO A 228 36.45 -14.86 -14.73
C PRO A 228 37.07 -16.09 -14.07
N ASN A 229 36.24 -17.12 -13.80
CA ASN A 229 36.73 -18.39 -13.29
C ASN A 229 37.89 -18.83 -14.16
N SER A 230 39.10 -18.89 -13.59
CA SER A 230 40.24 -19.53 -14.22
C SER A 230 39.90 -21.01 -14.33
N LEU A 231 39.36 -21.39 -15.47
CA LEU A 231 39.26 -22.77 -15.94
C LEU A 231 40.67 -23.34 -16.14
#